data_AF-A0A940KFN9-F1
#
_entry.id   AF-A0A940KFN9-F1
#
_cell.length_a   1.000
_cell.length_b   1.000
_cell.length_c   1.000
_cell.angle_alpha   90.00
_cell.angle_beta   90.00
_cell.angle_gamma   90.00
#
_symmetry.space_group_name_H-M   'P 1'
#
loop_
_entity.id
_entity.type
_entity.pdbx_description
1 polymer ?
#
loop_
_entity_poly.entity_id
_entity_poly.type
_entity_poly.pdbx_seq_one_letter_code
_entity_poly.pdbx_strand_id
1 'polypeptide(L)'
;MNNNAGTSADFSQLDAACNSALVLAGDTLYIEPSATAYPGFNLYKKLVMIGPGYLLSGTNGNAGLQANPNTVTATIYIDSLATGSVFMGLTVTAYLHGGTDNIRFERCYLSVSQWTSGKIMSNMVINKCQMNGFNLATYPTENLQVTNCIFEAIGFNHTAGSNILVRNNTFYNTGVTISNAYISNNIFYSSVLTQTSSTVKNNISTTNSLPAGNGNVNSAPAASIFVGGTSKDGKFMLATASPAKGMGETINGITPDCGAFGSPDPYRLSGIPPIPSIYELTVPTSVPSTSSSMSITVSTRSNN
;
A
#
# COMPACT_ATOMS: atom_id res chain seq x y z
N MET A 1 3.00 -17.27 -11.60
CA MET A 1 4.32 -16.96 -12.21
C MET A 1 5.38 -16.89 -11.12
N ASN A 2 6.59 -17.38 -11.39
CA ASN A 2 7.59 -17.61 -10.35
C ASN A 2 9.03 -17.58 -10.93
N ASN A 3 9.93 -16.77 -10.36
CA ASN A 3 11.34 -16.69 -10.76
C ASN A 3 12.30 -17.53 -9.89
N ASN A 4 11.80 -18.31 -8.93
CA ASN A 4 12.59 -19.22 -8.12
C ASN A 4 13.15 -20.36 -8.99
N ALA A 5 14.45 -20.64 -8.86
CA ALA A 5 15.09 -21.71 -9.60
C ALA A 5 14.43 -23.07 -9.34
N GLY A 6 14.25 -23.87 -10.39
CA GLY A 6 13.66 -25.21 -10.29
C GLY A 6 12.14 -25.26 -10.08
N THR A 7 11.45 -24.12 -10.11
CA THR A 7 9.98 -24.10 -10.05
C THR A 7 9.37 -24.10 -11.45
N SER A 8 8.34 -24.90 -11.68
CA SER A 8 7.55 -24.86 -12.91
C SER A 8 6.50 -23.74 -12.79
N ALA A 9 6.51 -22.80 -13.73
CA ALA A 9 5.54 -21.71 -13.82
C ALA A 9 5.35 -21.30 -15.28
N ASP A 10 4.19 -20.71 -15.61
CA ASP A 10 3.91 -20.22 -16.98
C ASP A 10 4.93 -19.19 -17.46
N PHE A 11 5.43 -18.38 -16.53
CA PHE A 11 6.45 -17.38 -16.75
C PHE A 11 7.38 -17.29 -15.54
N SER A 12 8.67 -17.06 -15.80
CA SER A 12 9.69 -16.77 -14.80
C SER A 12 10.10 -15.30 -14.73
N GLN A 13 9.60 -14.46 -15.65
CA GLN A 13 9.92 -13.04 -15.74
C GLN A 13 8.66 -12.21 -15.98
N LEU A 14 8.54 -11.06 -15.30
CA LEU A 14 7.36 -10.18 -15.43
C LEU A 14 7.25 -9.57 -16.83
N ASP A 15 8.37 -9.16 -17.42
CA ASP A 15 8.39 -8.60 -18.77
C ASP A 15 7.89 -9.63 -19.81
N ALA A 16 8.34 -10.89 -19.70
CA ALA A 16 7.88 -11.97 -20.59
C ALA A 16 6.37 -12.23 -20.45
N ALA A 17 5.84 -12.24 -19.23
CA ALA A 17 4.41 -12.40 -18.99
C ALA A 17 3.62 -11.23 -19.59
N CYS A 18 4.04 -9.98 -19.34
CA CYS A 18 3.33 -8.79 -19.81
C CYS A 18 3.33 -8.67 -21.34
N ASN A 19 4.41 -9.08 -22.00
CA ASN A 19 4.54 -9.04 -23.46
C ASN A 19 3.97 -10.27 -24.17
N SER A 20 3.58 -11.32 -23.44
CA SER A 20 3.03 -12.53 -24.04
C SER A 20 1.65 -12.30 -24.68
N ALA A 21 1.42 -12.95 -25.82
CA ALA A 21 0.10 -13.00 -26.47
C ALA A 21 -0.90 -13.89 -25.71
N LEU A 22 -0.42 -14.75 -24.81
CA LEU A 22 -1.26 -15.59 -23.94
C LEU A 22 -1.84 -14.80 -22.76
N VAL A 23 -1.27 -13.63 -22.45
CA VAL A 23 -1.74 -12.73 -21.39
C VAL A 23 -2.48 -11.58 -22.06
N LEU A 24 -3.80 -11.59 -21.93
CA LEU A 24 -4.71 -10.63 -22.51
C LEU A 24 -4.95 -9.45 -21.55
N ALA A 25 -5.45 -8.34 -22.11
CA ALA A 25 -5.80 -7.19 -21.29
C ALA A 25 -6.96 -7.53 -20.35
N GLY A 26 -6.78 -7.26 -19.06
CA GLY A 26 -7.70 -7.59 -17.98
C GLY A 26 -7.35 -8.87 -17.22
N ASP A 27 -6.38 -9.65 -17.69
CA ASP A 27 -5.96 -10.87 -17.01
C ASP A 27 -5.33 -10.60 -15.64
N THR A 28 -5.36 -11.62 -14.80
CA THR A 28 -4.74 -11.60 -13.47
C THR A 28 -3.43 -12.39 -13.47
N LEU A 29 -2.35 -11.73 -13.06
CA LEU A 29 -1.07 -12.36 -12.78
C LEU A 29 -0.90 -12.57 -11.27
N TYR A 30 -0.92 -13.83 -10.85
CA TYR A 30 -0.47 -14.24 -9.51
C TYR A 30 1.05 -14.38 -9.51
N ILE A 31 1.71 -13.55 -8.71
CA ILE A 31 3.17 -13.47 -8.65
C ILE A 31 3.62 -14.11 -7.34
N GLU A 32 4.39 -15.18 -7.45
CA GLU A 32 4.79 -15.98 -6.29
C GLU A 32 5.95 -15.33 -5.50
N PRO A 33 5.97 -15.53 -4.17
CA PRO A 33 7.01 -15.03 -3.29
C PRO A 33 8.40 -15.53 -3.71
N SER A 34 9.39 -14.64 -3.70
CA SER A 34 10.76 -14.97 -4.10
C SER A 34 11.80 -14.19 -3.32
N ALA A 35 12.91 -14.84 -2.99
CA ALA A 35 14.08 -14.17 -2.44
C ALA A 35 14.82 -13.34 -3.52
N THR A 36 14.58 -13.62 -4.80
CA THR A 36 15.17 -12.91 -5.92
C THR A 36 14.19 -11.86 -6.45
N ALA A 37 14.63 -10.61 -6.52
CA ALA A 37 13.83 -9.54 -7.12
C ALA A 37 13.49 -9.87 -8.58
N TYR A 38 12.26 -9.55 -8.99
CA TYR A 38 11.89 -9.63 -10.39
C TYR A 38 12.49 -8.42 -11.12
N PRO A 39 13.14 -8.61 -12.28
CA PRO A 39 13.65 -7.50 -13.09
C PRO A 39 12.55 -6.48 -13.42
N GLY A 40 12.95 -5.22 -13.55
CA GLY A 40 12.04 -4.15 -13.93
C GLY A 40 11.48 -4.36 -15.34
N PHE A 41 10.24 -3.92 -15.56
CA PHE A 41 9.54 -4.13 -16.83
C PHE A 41 8.60 -2.97 -17.14
N ASN A 42 8.20 -2.88 -18.41
CA ASN A 42 7.20 -1.92 -18.87
C ASN A 42 5.84 -2.62 -18.99
N LEU A 43 4.79 -1.95 -18.55
CA LEU A 43 3.43 -2.44 -18.64
C LEU A 43 2.66 -1.63 -19.69
N TYR A 44 2.27 -2.31 -20.78
CA TYR A 44 1.59 -1.72 -21.94
C TYR A 44 0.16 -2.26 -22.13
N LYS A 45 -0.40 -2.92 -21.13
CA LYS A 45 -1.77 -3.44 -21.17
C LYS A 45 -2.36 -3.46 -19.77
N LYS A 46 -3.68 -3.29 -19.67
CA LYS A 46 -4.41 -3.42 -18.42
C LYS A 46 -4.20 -4.81 -17.82
N LEU A 47 -3.74 -4.92 -16.58
CA LEU A 47 -3.63 -6.18 -15.84
C LEU A 47 -4.03 -6.02 -14.38
N VAL A 48 -4.37 -7.13 -13.74
CA VAL A 48 -4.44 -7.25 -12.28
C VAL A 48 -3.20 -8.03 -11.83
N MET A 49 -2.41 -7.49 -10.92
CA MET A 49 -1.22 -8.17 -10.37
C MET A 49 -1.37 -8.36 -8.88
N ILE A 50 -1.21 -9.61 -8.43
CA ILE A 50 -1.41 -9.98 -7.02
C ILE A 50 -0.16 -10.71 -6.52
N GLY A 51 0.45 -10.16 -5.47
CA GLY A 51 1.58 -10.76 -4.76
C GLY A 51 1.21 -11.28 -3.37
N PRO A 52 2.20 -11.76 -2.60
CA PRO A 52 1.99 -12.40 -1.30
C PRO A 52 1.74 -11.42 -0.14
N GLY A 53 1.94 -10.12 -0.34
CA GLY A 53 2.09 -9.11 0.71
C GLY A 53 3.56 -8.75 0.95
N TYR A 54 3.81 -8.01 2.02
CA TYR A 54 5.12 -7.45 2.37
C TYR A 54 5.36 -7.50 3.89
N LEU A 55 6.59 -7.23 4.37
CA LEU A 55 6.91 -7.28 5.80
C LEU A 55 6.49 -8.61 6.47
N LEU A 56 6.63 -9.75 5.80
CA LEU A 56 6.14 -11.06 6.26
C LEU A 56 7.08 -11.78 7.25
N SER A 57 8.28 -11.24 7.45
CA SER A 57 9.31 -11.79 8.35
C SER A 57 10.30 -10.71 8.78
N GLY A 58 11.24 -11.10 9.65
CA GLY A 58 12.25 -10.22 10.23
C GLY A 58 11.76 -9.47 11.48
N THR A 59 12.69 -8.77 12.14
CA THR A 59 12.44 -8.10 13.44
C THR A 59 11.27 -7.11 13.41
N ASN A 60 11.05 -6.48 12.27
CA ASN A 60 9.99 -5.48 12.07
C ASN A 60 8.84 -5.99 11.18
N GLY A 61 8.79 -7.30 10.90
CA GLY A 61 7.74 -7.93 10.10
C GLY A 61 6.68 -8.62 10.94
N ASN A 62 5.68 -9.19 10.27
CA ASN A 62 4.56 -9.90 10.83
C ASN A 62 4.65 -11.38 10.42
N ALA A 63 5.22 -12.22 11.29
CA ALA A 63 5.41 -13.64 11.04
C ALA A 63 4.07 -14.42 11.02
N GLY A 64 4.04 -15.58 10.35
CA GLY A 64 2.89 -16.48 10.32
C GLY A 64 1.72 -15.98 9.46
N LEU A 65 1.93 -14.98 8.60
CA LEU A 65 0.91 -14.48 7.68
C LEU A 65 0.93 -15.19 6.30
N GLN A 66 2.07 -15.77 5.93
CA GLN A 66 2.30 -16.57 4.72
C GLN A 66 3.26 -17.71 5.07
N ALA A 67 3.07 -18.89 4.47
CA ALA A 67 3.98 -20.02 4.65
C ALA A 67 5.37 -19.74 4.05
N ASN A 68 5.41 -19.07 2.89
CA ASN A 68 6.63 -18.52 2.32
C ASN A 68 6.69 -17.02 2.66
N PRO A 69 7.63 -16.57 3.51
CA PRO A 69 7.67 -15.19 3.99
C PRO A 69 8.41 -14.23 3.05
N ASN A 70 8.76 -14.65 1.83
CA ASN A 70 9.35 -13.75 0.84
C ASN A 70 8.29 -12.81 0.25
N THR A 71 8.71 -11.63 -0.19
CA THR A 71 7.85 -10.67 -0.91
C THR A 71 8.04 -10.81 -2.42
N VAL A 72 7.19 -10.14 -3.20
CA VAL A 72 7.49 -9.82 -4.60
C VAL A 72 8.05 -8.40 -4.65
N THR A 73 9.28 -8.26 -5.15
CA THR A 73 9.93 -6.95 -5.35
C THR A 73 10.15 -6.70 -6.83
N ALA A 74 9.67 -5.56 -7.35
CA ALA A 74 9.87 -5.17 -8.75
C ALA A 74 9.83 -3.65 -8.96
N THR A 75 10.41 -3.20 -10.07
CA THR A 75 10.18 -1.86 -10.62
C THR A 75 9.22 -1.97 -11.79
N ILE A 76 8.18 -1.12 -11.83
CA ILE A 76 7.16 -1.14 -12.87
C ILE A 76 7.10 0.23 -13.53
N TYR A 77 7.24 0.24 -14.85
CA TYR A 77 6.99 1.42 -15.67
C TYR A 77 5.61 1.27 -16.32
N ILE A 78 4.65 2.09 -15.89
CA ILE A 78 3.25 1.96 -16.26
C ILE A 78 2.95 2.96 -17.37
N ASP A 79 2.68 2.44 -18.56
CA ASP A 79 2.27 3.24 -19.71
C ASP A 79 0.78 3.59 -19.66
N SER A 80 0.39 4.63 -20.40
CA SER A 80 -1.01 4.98 -20.63
C SER A 80 -1.88 3.81 -21.15
N LEU A 81 -1.30 2.87 -21.91
CA LEU A 81 -1.98 1.66 -22.40
C LEU A 81 -2.31 0.66 -21.26
N ALA A 82 -1.72 0.83 -20.08
CA ALA A 82 -2.02 0.05 -18.89
C ALA A 82 -3.12 0.65 -18.01
N THR A 83 -3.81 1.69 -18.48
CA THR A 83 -4.97 2.30 -17.82
C THR A 83 -5.96 1.25 -17.31
N GLY A 84 -6.42 1.41 -16.07
CA GLY A 84 -7.32 0.45 -15.41
C GLY A 84 -6.62 -0.72 -14.71
N SER A 85 -5.29 -0.73 -14.62
CA SER A 85 -4.55 -1.79 -13.92
C SER A 85 -4.68 -1.71 -12.40
N VAL A 86 -4.58 -2.87 -11.76
CA VAL A 86 -4.70 -3.04 -10.31
C VAL A 86 -3.49 -3.80 -9.79
N PHE A 87 -2.89 -3.31 -8.71
CA PHE A 87 -1.73 -3.91 -8.07
C PHE A 87 -2.04 -4.18 -6.60
N MET A 88 -1.82 -5.41 -6.14
CA MET A 88 -2.10 -5.82 -4.76
C MET A 88 -1.01 -6.68 -4.12
N GLY A 89 -0.63 -6.39 -2.88
CA GLY A 89 0.29 -7.25 -2.12
C GLY A 89 1.71 -7.28 -2.68
N LEU A 90 2.16 -6.19 -3.32
CA LEU A 90 3.47 -6.10 -3.96
C LEU A 90 4.38 -5.11 -3.23
N THR A 91 5.68 -5.36 -3.28
CA THR A 91 6.71 -4.37 -2.94
C THR A 91 7.24 -3.75 -4.23
N VAL A 92 6.80 -2.54 -4.58
CA VAL A 92 7.06 -1.98 -5.92
C VAL A 92 7.48 -0.53 -5.91
N THR A 93 8.39 -0.21 -6.83
CA THR A 93 8.60 1.16 -7.31
C THR A 93 7.84 1.31 -8.62
N ALA A 94 6.83 2.17 -8.64
CA ALA A 94 6.00 2.44 -9.79
C ALA A 94 6.32 3.82 -10.39
N TYR A 95 6.62 3.82 -11.68
CA TYR A 95 6.85 5.00 -12.49
C TYR A 95 5.69 5.17 -13.46
N LEU A 96 4.95 6.27 -13.35
CA LEU A 96 3.76 6.54 -14.14
C LEU A 96 4.10 7.38 -15.38
N HIS A 97 3.58 6.95 -16.53
CA HIS A 97 3.55 7.75 -17.75
C HIS A 97 2.39 8.77 -17.67
N GLY A 98 2.56 9.97 -18.24
CA GLY A 98 1.44 10.93 -18.37
C GLY A 98 0.24 10.33 -19.12
N GLY A 99 -0.99 10.56 -18.63
CA GLY A 99 -2.21 9.99 -19.22
C GLY A 99 -2.47 8.53 -18.83
N THR A 100 -1.80 8.03 -17.79
CA THR A 100 -2.15 6.75 -17.17
C THR A 100 -3.32 6.96 -16.21
N ASP A 101 -4.50 6.45 -16.58
CA ASP A 101 -5.73 6.67 -15.83
C ASP A 101 -6.18 5.41 -15.07
N ASN A 102 -7.07 5.60 -14.09
CA ASN A 102 -7.80 4.51 -13.42
C ASN A 102 -6.87 3.44 -12.81
N ILE A 103 -5.70 3.84 -12.29
CA ILE A 103 -4.75 2.93 -11.65
C ILE A 103 -5.08 2.76 -10.17
N ARG A 104 -5.00 1.52 -9.69
CA ARG A 104 -5.19 1.21 -8.28
C ARG A 104 -4.01 0.45 -7.70
N PHE A 105 -3.40 1.02 -6.67
CA PHE A 105 -2.49 0.33 -5.78
C PHE A 105 -3.18 0.07 -4.46
N GLU A 106 -3.27 -1.20 -4.08
CA GLU A 106 -3.94 -1.61 -2.87
C GLU A 106 -3.11 -2.56 -2.05
N ARG A 107 -2.92 -2.29 -0.76
CA ARG A 107 -2.16 -3.20 0.09
C ARG A 107 -0.76 -3.47 -0.49
N CYS A 108 -0.06 -2.43 -0.95
CA CYS A 108 1.31 -2.52 -1.47
C CYS A 108 2.33 -1.82 -0.55
N TYR A 109 3.59 -2.24 -0.62
CA TYR A 109 4.74 -1.47 -0.14
C TYR A 109 5.27 -0.65 -1.33
N LEU A 110 4.89 0.61 -1.40
CA LEU A 110 4.87 1.38 -2.65
C LEU A 110 5.79 2.59 -2.59
N SER A 111 6.66 2.72 -3.60
CA SER A 111 7.18 4.02 -4.04
C SER A 111 6.48 4.40 -5.34
N VAL A 112 5.89 5.59 -5.43
CA VAL A 112 5.22 6.05 -6.65
C VAL A 112 5.81 7.40 -7.11
N SER A 113 6.15 7.47 -8.40
CA SER A 113 6.58 8.71 -9.03
C SER A 113 6.17 8.78 -10.50
N GLN A 114 6.42 9.93 -11.11
CA GLN A 114 6.17 10.18 -12.53
C GLN A 114 7.48 10.12 -13.32
N TRP A 115 7.46 9.52 -14.51
CA TRP A 115 8.67 9.42 -15.34
C TRP A 115 8.62 10.29 -16.60
N THR A 116 7.49 10.36 -17.30
CA THR A 116 7.41 11.03 -18.61
C THR A 116 6.30 12.08 -18.65
N SER A 117 6.46 13.07 -19.54
CA SER A 117 5.57 14.24 -19.63
C SER A 117 4.44 14.08 -20.64
N GLY A 118 3.48 14.99 -20.55
CA GLY A 118 2.68 15.41 -21.70
C GLY A 118 1.17 15.34 -21.53
N LYS A 119 0.66 14.68 -20.48
CA LYS A 119 -0.79 14.51 -20.25
C LYS A 119 -1.14 14.47 -18.77
N ILE A 120 -2.34 14.95 -18.44
CA ILE A 120 -2.97 14.82 -17.12
C ILE A 120 -3.25 13.33 -16.87
N MET A 121 -2.98 12.84 -15.66
CA MET A 121 -3.45 11.53 -15.19
C MET A 121 -4.71 11.71 -14.35
N SER A 122 -5.59 10.72 -14.33
CA SER A 122 -6.84 10.80 -13.57
C SER A 122 -7.23 9.50 -12.88
N ASN A 123 -8.01 9.63 -11.81
CA ASN A 123 -8.67 8.53 -11.10
C ASN A 123 -7.69 7.50 -10.52
N MET A 124 -6.58 7.97 -9.94
CA MET A 124 -5.65 7.08 -9.25
C MET A 124 -6.08 6.84 -7.80
N VAL A 125 -6.00 5.58 -7.37
CA VAL A 125 -6.32 5.16 -6.00
C VAL A 125 -5.10 4.48 -5.38
N ILE A 126 -4.65 4.99 -4.26
CA ILE A 126 -3.61 4.40 -3.41
C ILE A 126 -4.24 4.15 -2.04
N ASN A 127 -4.50 2.88 -1.74
CA ASN A 127 -5.31 2.48 -0.58
C ASN A 127 -4.62 1.38 0.24
N LYS A 128 -4.55 1.55 1.56
CA LYS A 128 -3.95 0.56 2.49
C LYS A 128 -2.49 0.23 2.18
N CYS A 129 -1.74 1.19 1.64
CA CYS A 129 -0.35 0.99 1.26
C CYS A 129 0.59 1.47 2.37
N GLN A 130 1.71 0.76 2.52
CA GLN A 130 2.88 1.27 3.24
C GLN A 130 3.74 2.00 2.22
N MET A 131 4.05 3.26 2.47
CA MET A 131 4.68 4.13 1.49
C MET A 131 6.17 4.26 1.73
N ASN A 132 6.94 4.09 0.67
CA ASN A 132 8.41 4.23 0.62
C ASN A 132 8.86 5.40 -0.28
N GLY A 133 7.90 6.07 -0.92
CA GLY A 133 8.11 7.25 -1.75
C GLY A 133 6.80 7.73 -2.35
N PHE A 134 6.59 9.05 -2.38
CA PHE A 134 5.42 9.65 -3.02
C PHE A 134 5.79 10.97 -3.68
N ASN A 135 5.92 10.96 -5.00
CA ASN A 135 6.24 12.16 -5.77
C ASN A 135 5.41 12.25 -7.05
N LEU A 136 4.29 12.96 -6.96
CA LEU A 136 3.38 13.27 -8.05
C LEU A 136 3.27 14.79 -8.22
N ALA A 137 4.41 15.48 -8.16
CA ALA A 137 4.46 16.94 -8.17
C ALA A 137 4.67 17.53 -9.58
N THR A 138 5.14 16.73 -10.55
CA THR A 138 5.60 17.23 -11.85
C THR A 138 4.46 17.40 -12.85
N TYR A 139 3.59 16.40 -12.97
CA TYR A 139 2.45 16.41 -13.89
C TYR A 139 1.13 16.39 -13.14
N PRO A 140 0.10 17.11 -13.62
CA PRO A 140 -1.20 17.12 -12.95
C PRO A 140 -1.79 15.72 -12.82
N THR A 141 -2.21 15.37 -11.61
CA THR A 141 -3.00 14.17 -11.34
C THR A 141 -4.34 14.61 -10.76
N GLU A 142 -5.44 14.31 -11.44
CA GLU A 142 -6.78 14.65 -10.99
C GLU A 142 -7.49 13.45 -10.35
N ASN A 143 -8.44 13.71 -9.45
CA ASN A 143 -9.25 12.67 -8.81
C ASN A 143 -8.39 11.60 -8.09
N LEU A 144 -7.28 12.04 -7.47
CA LEU A 144 -6.40 11.17 -6.70
C LEU A 144 -6.99 10.88 -5.32
N GLN A 145 -6.99 9.61 -4.93
CA GLN A 145 -7.36 9.18 -3.59
C GLN A 145 -6.17 8.49 -2.91
N VAL A 146 -5.76 9.01 -1.76
CA VAL A 146 -4.75 8.43 -0.88
C VAL A 146 -5.40 8.14 0.47
N THR A 147 -5.67 6.86 0.74
CA THR A 147 -6.47 6.48 1.91
C THR A 147 -5.91 5.29 2.67
N ASN A 148 -6.07 5.32 4.00
CA ASN A 148 -5.65 4.22 4.87
C ASN A 148 -4.16 3.86 4.73
N CYS A 149 -3.31 4.80 4.31
CA CYS A 149 -1.89 4.54 4.06
C CYS A 149 -1.01 4.96 5.24
N ILE A 150 0.16 4.34 5.31
CA ILE A 150 1.21 4.68 6.29
C ILE A 150 2.39 5.26 5.53
N PHE A 151 2.81 6.46 5.91
CA PHE A 151 3.98 7.16 5.39
C PHE A 151 5.01 7.26 6.51
N GLU A 152 6.21 6.73 6.31
CA GLU A 152 7.26 6.72 7.33
C GLU A 152 8.57 7.24 6.75
N ALA A 153 9.08 8.35 7.31
CA ALA A 153 10.39 8.92 7.01
C ALA A 153 10.64 9.22 5.51
N ILE A 154 9.60 9.68 4.82
CA ILE A 154 9.64 10.01 3.38
C ILE A 154 8.95 11.34 3.09
N GLY A 155 9.08 11.84 1.85
CA GLY A 155 8.33 12.99 1.37
C GLY A 155 7.01 12.58 0.72
N PHE A 156 5.94 13.31 1.04
CA PHE A 156 4.69 13.31 0.28
C PHE A 156 4.63 14.60 -0.53
N ASN A 157 4.77 14.51 -1.86
CA ASN A 157 4.75 15.69 -2.74
C ASN A 157 3.67 15.54 -3.81
N HIS A 158 2.65 16.41 -3.75
CA HIS A 158 1.58 16.50 -4.75
C HIS A 158 1.13 17.95 -4.94
N THR A 159 1.75 18.68 -5.85
CA THR A 159 1.49 20.11 -6.06
C THR A 159 0.78 20.43 -7.37
N ALA A 160 0.51 19.44 -8.21
CA ALA A 160 -0.12 19.60 -9.51
C ALA A 160 -1.35 18.68 -9.64
N GLY A 161 -2.51 19.26 -9.93
CA GLY A 161 -3.77 18.51 -10.06
C GLY A 161 -4.92 19.11 -9.27
N SER A 162 -6.07 18.43 -9.28
CA SER A 162 -7.31 18.87 -8.65
C SER A 162 -8.12 17.69 -8.12
N ASN A 163 -9.07 17.96 -7.22
CA ASN A 163 -9.93 16.96 -6.59
C ASN A 163 -9.16 15.82 -5.89
N ILE A 164 -8.29 16.20 -4.96
CA ILE A 164 -7.42 15.27 -4.23
C ILE A 164 -8.03 14.92 -2.88
N LEU A 165 -8.14 13.63 -2.56
CA LEU A 165 -8.58 13.14 -1.27
C LEU A 165 -7.40 12.50 -0.53
N VAL A 166 -7.04 13.05 0.64
CA VAL A 166 -6.06 12.47 1.56
C VAL A 166 -6.75 12.21 2.90
N ARG A 167 -7.16 10.95 3.11
CA ARG A 167 -8.00 10.60 4.26
C ARG A 167 -7.55 9.36 5.00
N ASN A 168 -7.64 9.39 6.32
CA ASN A 168 -7.33 8.23 7.17
C ASN A 168 -5.89 7.72 6.97
N ASN A 169 -4.90 8.59 6.81
CA ASN A 169 -3.50 8.21 6.69
C ASN A 169 -2.72 8.49 7.98
N THR A 170 -1.64 7.75 8.19
CA THR A 170 -0.66 8.04 9.24
C THR A 170 0.63 8.55 8.59
N PHE A 171 1.00 9.79 8.87
CA PHE A 171 2.27 10.39 8.47
C PHE A 171 3.21 10.40 9.68
N TYR A 172 4.32 9.69 9.57
CA TYR A 172 5.33 9.56 10.62
C TYR A 172 6.66 10.09 10.11
N ASN A 173 7.20 11.13 10.76
CA ASN A 173 8.44 11.79 10.35
C ASN A 173 8.45 12.16 8.86
N THR A 174 7.31 12.63 8.34
CA THR A 174 7.09 12.86 6.90
C THR A 174 6.84 14.35 6.65
N GLY A 175 7.50 14.89 5.63
CA GLY A 175 7.16 16.20 5.07
C GLY A 175 6.04 16.05 4.05
N VAL A 176 4.92 16.75 4.26
CA VAL A 176 3.76 16.69 3.37
C VAL A 176 3.59 18.03 2.66
N THR A 177 3.82 18.05 1.35
CA THR A 177 3.58 19.21 0.49
C THR A 177 2.46 18.89 -0.50
N ILE A 178 1.33 19.59 -0.39
CA ILE A 178 0.13 19.25 -1.15
C ILE A 178 -0.70 20.47 -1.57
N SER A 179 -1.31 20.43 -2.75
CA SER A 179 -2.25 21.46 -3.23
C SER A 179 -3.61 20.87 -3.60
N ASN A 180 -4.67 21.69 -3.52
CA ASN A 180 -6.02 21.40 -4.01
C ASN A 180 -6.63 20.12 -3.42
N ALA A 181 -6.42 19.90 -2.11
CA ALA A 181 -6.77 18.65 -1.45
C ALA A 181 -7.81 18.80 -0.34
N TYR A 182 -8.56 17.73 -0.15
CA TYR A 182 -9.38 17.48 1.02
C TYR A 182 -8.61 16.55 1.97
N ILE A 183 -8.13 17.11 3.08
CA ILE A 183 -7.22 16.47 4.02
C ILE A 183 -7.97 16.24 5.34
N SER A 184 -8.34 14.99 5.62
CA SER A 184 -9.15 14.65 6.79
C SER A 184 -8.80 13.35 7.48
N ASN A 185 -9.09 13.24 8.77
CA ASN A 185 -8.94 12.00 9.55
C ASN A 185 -7.51 11.46 9.56
N ASN A 186 -6.50 12.28 9.29
CA ASN A 186 -5.10 11.85 9.27
C ASN A 186 -4.44 12.06 10.63
N ILE A 187 -3.38 11.29 10.88
CA ILE A 187 -2.45 11.51 11.99
C ILE A 187 -1.13 12.04 11.43
N PHE A 188 -0.70 13.20 11.89
CA PHE A 188 0.60 13.79 11.61
C PHE A 188 1.51 13.64 12.83
N TYR A 189 2.20 12.50 12.93
CA TYR A 189 3.13 12.22 14.01
C TYR A 189 4.52 12.72 13.63
N SER A 190 5.00 13.73 14.34
CA SER A 190 6.30 14.38 14.09
C SER A 190 6.46 14.78 12.61
N SER A 191 5.37 15.24 12.01
CA SER A 191 5.25 15.52 10.58
C SER A 191 4.78 16.96 10.37
N VAL A 192 5.14 17.52 9.22
CA VAL A 192 4.80 18.91 8.84
C VAL A 192 3.90 18.88 7.62
N LEU A 193 2.83 19.68 7.66
CA LEU A 193 1.91 19.87 6.54
C LEU A 193 2.12 21.27 5.95
N THR A 194 2.56 21.31 4.69
CA THR A 194 2.61 22.49 3.84
C THR A 194 1.53 22.33 2.77
N GLN A 195 0.45 23.11 2.87
CA GLN A 195 -0.67 23.01 1.95
C GLN A 195 -0.99 24.34 1.26
N THR A 196 -1.54 24.25 0.04
CA THR A 196 -2.11 25.38 -0.69
C THR A 196 -3.52 25.04 -1.18
N SER A 197 -4.46 25.97 -1.06
CA SER A 197 -5.84 25.82 -1.56
C SER A 197 -6.52 24.51 -1.13
N SER A 198 -6.25 24.07 0.11
CA SER A 198 -6.73 22.78 0.62
C SER A 198 -7.69 22.97 1.80
N THR A 199 -8.64 22.04 1.94
CA THR A 199 -9.49 21.93 3.13
C THR A 199 -8.83 20.96 4.10
N VAL A 200 -8.54 21.42 5.32
CA VAL A 200 -7.91 20.61 6.37
C VAL A 200 -8.83 20.54 7.57
N LYS A 201 -9.31 19.35 7.93
CA LYS A 201 -10.26 19.16 9.04
C LYS A 201 -10.17 17.80 9.70
N ASN A 202 -10.52 17.72 10.97
CA ASN A 202 -10.56 16.47 11.73
C ASN A 202 -9.24 15.67 11.66
N ASN A 203 -8.10 16.36 11.61
CA ASN A 203 -6.78 15.73 11.69
C ASN A 203 -6.20 15.90 13.09
N ILE A 204 -5.28 15.02 13.48
CA ILE A 204 -4.53 15.13 14.72
C ILE A 204 -3.03 15.22 14.43
N SER A 205 -2.33 16.08 15.14
CA SER A 205 -0.87 16.24 15.02
C SER A 205 -0.23 16.23 16.40
N THR A 206 0.96 15.62 16.49
CA THR A 206 1.81 15.72 17.71
C THR A 206 2.60 17.01 17.76
N THR A 207 2.63 17.77 16.67
CA THR A 207 3.23 19.09 16.57
C THR A 207 2.14 20.13 16.36
N ASN A 208 2.52 21.41 16.28
CA ASN A 208 1.62 22.49 15.89
C ASN A 208 1.69 22.72 14.37
N SER A 209 1.25 21.73 13.58
CA SER A 209 1.39 21.73 12.12
C SER A 209 0.07 21.82 11.35
N LEU A 210 -1.07 21.80 12.03
CA LEU A 210 -2.39 21.89 11.43
C LEU A 210 -2.98 23.30 11.58
N PRO A 211 -3.78 23.79 10.63
CA PRO A 211 -4.50 25.05 10.77
C PRO A 211 -5.53 24.97 11.90
N ALA A 212 -5.77 26.10 12.57
CA ALA A 212 -6.76 26.20 13.65
C ALA A 212 -8.19 25.99 13.14
N GLY A 213 -9.06 25.47 14.01
CA GLY A 213 -10.47 25.21 13.70
C GLY A 213 -10.72 23.89 12.97
N ASN A 214 -11.94 23.72 12.44
CA ASN A 214 -12.38 22.55 11.68
C ASN A 214 -12.12 21.18 12.35
N GLY A 215 -12.15 21.13 13.69
CA GLY A 215 -11.90 19.89 14.43
C GLY A 215 -10.46 19.36 14.35
N ASN A 216 -9.50 20.15 13.87
CA ASN A 216 -8.09 19.77 13.93
C ASN A 216 -7.57 19.88 15.37
N VAL A 217 -6.74 18.91 15.77
CA VAL A 217 -6.08 18.87 17.08
C VAL A 217 -4.57 18.95 16.88
N ASN A 218 -3.94 19.98 17.41
CA ASN A 218 -2.49 20.13 17.44
C ASN A 218 -1.91 19.71 18.80
N SER A 219 -0.61 19.42 18.82
CA SER A 219 0.15 19.14 20.05
C SER A 219 -0.42 17.98 20.89
N ALA A 220 -1.02 16.98 20.24
CA ALA A 220 -1.47 15.78 20.92
C ALA A 220 -0.27 15.00 21.51
N PRO A 221 -0.35 14.47 22.75
CA PRO A 221 0.77 13.76 23.36
C PRO A 221 1.13 12.51 22.56
N ALA A 222 2.33 12.49 21.97
CA ALA A 222 2.83 11.41 21.12
C ALA A 222 2.67 10.00 21.74
N ALA A 223 3.04 9.86 23.03
CA ALA A 223 2.96 8.60 23.75
C ALA A 223 1.52 8.06 23.96
N SER A 224 0.49 8.88 23.73
CA SER A 224 -0.91 8.49 23.93
C SER A 224 -1.60 7.97 22.66
N ILE A 225 -1.00 8.19 21.48
CA ILE A 225 -1.71 7.95 20.21
C ILE A 225 -1.70 6.47 19.84
N PHE A 226 -0.55 5.80 19.96
CA PHE A 226 -0.33 4.45 19.44
C PHE A 226 0.03 3.46 20.54
N VAL A 227 -0.30 2.17 20.33
CA VAL A 227 0.18 1.07 21.18
C VAL A 227 1.69 0.88 21.03
N GLY A 228 2.24 1.17 19.84
CA GLY A 228 3.64 0.91 19.50
C GLY A 228 3.89 -0.56 19.17
N GLY A 229 5.15 -0.99 19.29
CA GLY A 229 5.61 -2.34 18.95
C GLY A 229 6.75 -2.35 17.94
N THR A 230 7.23 -3.55 17.59
CA THR A 230 8.36 -3.73 16.65
C THR A 230 7.92 -3.79 15.19
N SER A 231 6.69 -4.25 14.94
CA SER A 231 6.10 -4.32 13.60
C SER A 231 6.13 -2.93 12.93
N LYS A 232 6.72 -2.86 11.73
CA LYS A 232 6.94 -1.59 11.03
C LYS A 232 5.64 -0.86 10.73
N ASP A 233 4.60 -1.60 10.37
CA ASP A 233 3.26 -1.11 10.09
C ASP A 233 2.34 -1.21 11.33
N GLY A 234 2.43 -2.30 12.08
CA GLY A 234 1.58 -2.54 13.26
C GLY A 234 1.76 -1.55 14.41
N LYS A 235 2.93 -0.92 14.53
CA LYS A 235 3.20 0.08 15.59
C LYS A 235 2.29 1.32 15.54
N PHE A 236 1.57 1.52 14.44
CA PHE A 236 0.64 2.66 14.26
C PHE A 236 -0.82 2.32 14.58
N MET A 237 -1.09 1.15 15.17
CA MET A 237 -2.41 0.85 15.75
C MET A 237 -2.67 1.75 16.97
N LEU A 238 -3.90 2.27 17.07
CA LEU A 238 -4.27 3.22 18.11
C LEU A 238 -4.30 2.56 19.49
N ALA A 239 -3.79 3.29 20.49
CA ALA A 239 -3.97 2.92 21.89
C ALA A 239 -5.46 2.92 22.27
N THR A 240 -5.83 2.14 23.30
CA THR A 240 -7.22 2.04 23.77
C THR A 240 -7.82 3.41 24.15
N ALA A 241 -7.03 4.28 24.78
CA ALA A 241 -7.42 5.63 25.18
C ALA A 241 -6.90 6.70 24.22
N SER A 242 -6.59 6.33 22.97
CA SER A 242 -5.99 7.26 22.02
C SER A 242 -6.91 8.44 21.75
N PRO A 243 -6.39 9.68 21.77
CA PRO A 243 -7.17 10.87 21.41
C PRO A 243 -7.55 10.88 19.92
N ALA A 244 -7.03 9.97 19.10
CA ALA A 244 -7.43 9.81 17.71
C ALA A 244 -8.73 9.01 17.53
N LYS A 245 -9.27 8.41 18.59
CA LYS A 245 -10.50 7.62 18.52
C LYS A 245 -11.74 8.49 18.41
N GLY A 246 -12.64 8.16 17.47
CA GLY A 246 -13.89 8.88 17.24
C GLY A 246 -13.72 10.36 16.86
N MET A 247 -12.54 10.77 16.39
CA MET A 247 -12.23 12.16 16.05
C MET A 247 -12.36 12.49 14.56
N GLY A 248 -12.54 11.47 13.72
CA GLY A 248 -12.71 11.65 12.30
C GLY A 248 -13.98 12.43 11.97
N GLU A 249 -14.02 12.95 10.75
CA GLU A 249 -15.23 13.49 10.15
C GLU A 249 -16.33 12.42 10.09
N THR A 250 -17.51 12.75 10.62
CA THR A 250 -18.70 11.91 10.49
C THR A 250 -19.18 11.85 9.05
N ILE A 251 -19.23 10.64 8.49
CA ILE A 251 -19.73 10.40 7.13
C ILE A 251 -20.83 9.35 7.25
N ASN A 252 -22.02 9.66 6.73
CA ASN A 252 -23.19 8.77 6.76
C ASN A 252 -23.51 8.24 8.18
N GLY A 253 -23.37 9.10 9.20
CA GLY A 253 -23.63 8.76 10.59
C GLY A 253 -22.53 7.97 11.30
N ILE A 254 -21.42 7.65 10.62
CA ILE A 254 -20.29 6.93 11.20
C ILE A 254 -19.13 7.92 11.41
N THR A 255 -18.65 8.01 12.64
CA THR A 255 -17.46 8.79 13.01
C THR A 255 -16.27 7.84 13.13
N PRO A 256 -15.36 7.81 12.14
CA PRO A 256 -14.19 6.93 12.18
C PRO A 256 -13.13 7.44 13.17
N ASP A 257 -12.18 6.59 13.52
CA ASP A 257 -10.95 7.03 14.17
C ASP A 257 -10.03 7.69 13.12
N CYS A 258 -9.09 8.52 13.56
CA CYS A 258 -8.04 9.05 12.67
C CYS A 258 -6.93 8.02 12.41
N GLY A 259 -6.23 8.17 11.29
CA GLY A 259 -5.06 7.37 10.92
C GLY A 259 -5.36 6.14 10.08
N ALA A 260 -4.29 5.44 9.67
CA ALA A 260 -4.32 4.31 8.73
C ALA A 260 -5.26 3.17 9.16
N PHE A 261 -5.43 2.99 10.47
CA PHE A 261 -6.25 1.92 11.05
C PHE A 261 -7.67 2.37 11.46
N GLY A 262 -8.04 3.63 11.20
CA GLY A 262 -9.20 4.23 11.83
C GLY A 262 -10.52 4.15 11.06
N SER A 263 -10.50 3.73 9.80
CA SER A 263 -11.71 3.59 8.99
C SER A 263 -12.40 2.23 9.16
N PRO A 264 -13.67 2.06 8.73
CA PRO A 264 -14.36 0.75 8.74
C PRO A 264 -13.67 -0.32 7.89
N ASP A 265 -12.86 0.08 6.91
CA ASP A 265 -12.07 -0.81 6.07
C ASP A 265 -10.59 -0.36 6.11
N PRO A 266 -9.90 -0.64 7.23
CA PRO A 266 -8.62 -0.03 7.57
C PRO A 266 -7.45 -0.66 6.81
N TYR A 267 -6.26 -0.08 7.02
CA TYR A 267 -5.00 -0.72 6.70
C TYR A 267 -4.93 -2.16 7.23
N ARG A 268 -4.34 -3.06 6.44
CA ARG A 268 -4.14 -4.47 6.80
C ARG A 268 -2.66 -4.75 6.94
N LEU A 269 -2.27 -5.34 8.08
CA LEU A 269 -0.88 -5.74 8.34
C LEU A 269 -0.30 -6.52 7.17
N SER A 270 0.94 -6.18 6.81
CA SER A 270 1.68 -6.78 5.70
C SER A 270 1.02 -6.67 4.33
N GLY A 271 -0.05 -5.86 4.20
CA GLY A 271 -0.80 -5.73 2.97
C GLY A 271 -1.23 -7.07 2.35
N ILE A 272 -1.58 -8.07 3.17
CA ILE A 272 -2.01 -9.36 2.65
C ILE A 272 -3.24 -9.14 1.75
N PRO A 273 -3.24 -9.56 0.47
CA PRO A 273 -4.39 -9.35 -0.41
C PRO A 273 -5.65 -10.07 0.07
N PRO A 274 -6.84 -9.64 -0.38
CA PRO A 274 -8.13 -10.22 -0.02
C PRO A 274 -8.40 -11.57 -0.73
N ILE A 275 -7.41 -12.44 -0.78
CA ILE A 275 -7.49 -13.81 -1.33
C ILE A 275 -7.06 -14.79 -0.23
N PRO A 276 -7.47 -16.06 -0.28
CA PRO A 276 -6.98 -17.07 0.65
C PRO A 276 -5.45 -17.16 0.64
N SER A 277 -4.84 -17.38 1.81
CA SER A 277 -3.39 -17.62 1.93
C SER A 277 -3.10 -18.92 2.66
N ILE A 278 -2.06 -19.61 2.23
CA ILE A 278 -1.46 -20.72 2.98
C ILE A 278 -0.50 -20.09 3.97
N TYR A 279 -0.76 -20.23 5.26
CA TYR A 279 0.10 -19.66 6.31
C TYR A 279 0.96 -20.73 7.00
N GLU A 280 0.64 -22.00 6.80
CA GLU A 280 1.41 -23.13 7.29
C GLU A 280 1.40 -24.24 6.25
N LEU A 281 2.59 -24.74 5.93
CA LEU A 281 2.79 -25.89 5.06
C LEU A 281 3.90 -26.75 5.65
N THR A 282 3.57 -27.94 6.09
CA THR A 282 4.54 -28.94 6.56
C THR A 282 4.53 -30.11 5.60
N VAL A 283 5.64 -30.29 4.89
CA VAL A 283 5.87 -31.42 3.97
C VAL A 283 7.14 -32.13 4.43
N PRO A 284 7.05 -33.39 4.89
CA PRO A 284 8.22 -34.19 5.20
C PRO A 284 9.17 -34.30 4.00
N THR A 285 10.49 -34.30 4.26
CA THR A 285 11.51 -34.29 3.20
C THR A 285 11.63 -35.64 2.46
N SER A 286 11.12 -36.72 3.06
CA SER A 286 11.01 -38.03 2.46
C SER A 286 9.85 -38.80 3.07
N VAL A 287 9.35 -39.80 2.34
CA VAL A 287 8.49 -40.81 2.93
C VAL A 287 9.36 -41.65 3.88
N PRO A 288 9.00 -41.81 5.18
CA PRO A 288 9.75 -42.67 6.07
C PRO A 288 9.92 -44.07 5.45
N SER A 289 11.11 -44.67 5.56
CA SER A 289 11.41 -45.97 4.94
C SER A 289 10.49 -47.11 5.38
N THR A 290 9.78 -46.93 6.49
CA THR A 290 8.80 -47.86 7.06
C THR A 290 7.35 -47.54 6.69
N SER A 291 7.11 -46.52 5.86
CA SER A 291 5.78 -46.06 5.45
C SER A 291 5.67 -46.03 3.93
N SER A 292 4.46 -46.26 3.41
CA SER A 292 4.11 -46.00 2.01
C SER A 292 3.42 -44.65 1.81
N SER A 293 3.12 -43.93 2.90
CA SER A 293 2.41 -42.64 2.89
C SER A 293 3.17 -41.57 3.68
N MET A 294 2.96 -40.31 3.27
CA MET A 294 3.46 -39.12 3.94
C MET A 294 2.29 -38.28 4.45
N SER A 295 2.38 -37.79 5.68
CA SER A 295 1.43 -36.81 6.22
C SER A 295 1.88 -35.40 5.83
N ILE A 296 0.98 -34.64 5.23
CA ILE A 296 1.17 -33.23 4.88
C ILE A 296 0.16 -32.41 5.66
N THR A 297 0.61 -31.31 6.26
CA THR A 297 -0.28 -30.32 6.91
C THR A 297 -0.34 -29.07 6.06
N VAL A 298 -1.55 -28.64 5.72
CA VAL A 298 -1.83 -27.38 5.03
C VAL A 298 -2.85 -26.61 5.85
N SER A 299 -2.50 -25.40 6.26
CA SER A 299 -3.41 -24.49 6.96
C SER A 299 -3.64 -23.24 6.12
N THR A 300 -4.91 -22.90 5.90
CA THR A 300 -5.31 -21.74 5.09
C THR A 300 -6.22 -20.80 5.89
N ARG A 301 -6.29 -19.54 5.47
CA ARG A 301 -7.19 -18.56 6.08
C ARG A 301 -7.80 -17.62 5.06
N SER A 302 -8.98 -17.09 5.39
CA SER A 302 -9.55 -15.90 4.73
C SER A 302 -8.79 -14.65 5.21
N ASN A 303 -8.61 -13.68 4.32
CA ASN A 303 -7.97 -12.39 4.62
C ASN A 303 -8.93 -11.20 4.50
N ASN A 304 -10.24 -11.46 4.66
CA ASN A 304 -11.31 -10.46 4.76
C ASN A 304 -12.22 -10.75 5.96
#